data_AF-K1TA72-F1
#
_entry.id   AF-K1TA72-F1
#
_cell.length_a   1.000
_cell.length_b   1.000
_cell.length_c   1.000
_cell.angle_alpha   90.00
_cell.angle_beta   90.00
_cell.angle_gamma   90.00
#
_symmetry.space_group_name_H-M   'P 1'
#
loop_
_entity.id
_entity.type
_entity.pdbx_description
1 polymer ?
#
loop_
_entity_poly.entity_id
_entity_poly.type
_entity_poly.pdbx_seq_one_letter_code
_entity_poly.pdbx_strand_id
1 'polypeptide(L)'
;MLDKTIHEVGADPKLYEVEHNLTSNDVTEQVIKGNVAIIKHTDDGETKIETPEKGASFEIYLKSAGSYDAANKDERDTIVCDENGFGQTKDMPYGIYTVHQTSGWEGSPLFL
;
A
#
# COMPACT_ATOMS: atom_id res chain seq x y z
N MET A 1 -12.08 56.59 56.29
CA MET A 1 -12.24 57.26 54.98
C MET A 1 -11.31 56.51 54.02
N LEU A 2 -11.85 55.68 53.12
CA LEU A 2 -11.02 54.95 52.16
C LEU A 2 -10.84 55.80 50.91
N ASP A 3 -9.58 56.03 50.55
CA ASP A 3 -9.14 56.68 49.32
C ASP A 3 -9.55 55.81 48.11
N LYS A 4 -10.14 56.44 47.08
CA LYS A 4 -10.63 55.77 45.86
C LYS A 4 -9.76 56.19 44.68
N THR A 5 -8.55 55.65 44.63
CA THR A 5 -7.65 55.84 43.49
C THR A 5 -7.75 54.62 42.60
N ILE A 6 -8.44 54.76 41.46
CA ILE A 6 -8.48 53.75 40.41
C ILE A 6 -7.24 53.97 39.53
N HIS A 7 -6.38 52.96 39.42
CA HIS A 7 -5.33 52.94 38.42
C HIS A 7 -5.85 52.19 37.19
N GLU A 8 -6.05 52.88 36.07
CA GLU A 8 -6.26 52.23 34.78
C GLU A 8 -4.98 51.47 34.43
N VAL A 9 -5.04 50.14 34.53
CA VAL A 9 -4.05 49.29 33.88
C VAL A 9 -4.31 49.39 32.39
N GLY A 10 -3.49 50.18 31.69
CA GLY A 10 -3.44 50.19 30.23
C GLY A 10 -3.09 48.79 29.74
N ALA A 11 -4.12 47.99 29.46
CA ALA A 11 -3.99 46.75 28.72
C ALA A 11 -3.87 47.13 27.24
N ASP A 12 -2.75 47.76 26.87
CA ASP A 12 -2.35 47.71 25.46
C ASP A 12 -2.08 46.25 25.13
N PRO A 13 -2.77 45.66 24.14
CA PRO A 13 -2.46 44.32 23.67
C PRO A 13 -1.05 44.37 23.06
N LYS A 14 -0.05 44.06 23.88
CA LYS A 14 1.28 43.72 23.39
C LYS A 14 1.10 42.53 22.46
N LEU A 15 1.39 42.74 21.18
CA LEU A 15 1.49 41.69 20.17
C LEU A 15 2.58 40.72 20.66
N TYR A 16 2.17 39.61 21.26
CA TYR A 16 3.06 38.50 21.54
C TYR A 16 3.28 37.79 20.21
N GLU A 17 4.44 37.99 19.59
CA GLU A 17 4.89 37.12 18.52
C GLU A 17 5.14 35.74 19.13
N VAL A 18 4.26 34.79 18.82
CA VAL A 18 4.42 33.40 19.22
C VAL A 18 5.60 32.84 18.42
N GLU A 19 6.76 32.75 19.07
CA GLU A 19 7.93 32.09 18.49
C GLU A 19 7.66 30.59 18.41
N HIS A 20 7.15 30.13 17.26
CA HIS A 20 7.04 28.71 16.94
C HIS A 20 8.45 28.17 16.71
N ASN A 21 9.12 27.73 17.78
CA ASN A 21 10.25 26.81 17.65
C ASN A 21 9.72 25.48 17.12
N LEU A 22 9.57 25.39 15.79
CA LEU A 22 9.37 24.15 15.07
C LEU A 22 10.66 23.33 15.23
N THR A 23 10.77 22.62 16.34
CA THR A 23 11.73 21.53 16.44
C THR A 23 11.26 20.49 15.43
N SER A 24 11.92 20.40 14.27
CA SER A 24 11.69 19.31 13.32
C SER A 24 12.04 18.02 14.04
N ASN A 25 11.02 17.31 14.52
CA ASN A 25 11.20 15.93 14.93
C ASN A 25 11.06 15.14 13.62
N ASP A 26 12.17 14.93 12.92
CA ASP A 26 12.22 14.07 11.75
C ASP A 26 11.93 12.63 12.20
N VAL A 27 10.64 12.31 12.31
CA VAL A 27 10.17 10.93 12.38
C VAL A 27 10.29 10.42 10.97
N THR A 28 11.42 9.78 10.65
CA THR A 28 11.53 9.04 9.40
C THR A 28 10.64 7.81 9.51
N GLU A 29 9.41 7.91 9.02
CA GLU A 29 8.50 6.77 8.88
C GLU A 29 9.20 5.73 7.97
N GLN A 30 9.76 4.67 8.56
CA GLN A 30 10.39 3.61 7.77
C GLN A 30 9.28 2.73 7.17
N VAL A 31 9.08 2.85 5.86
CA VAL A 31 8.12 2.00 5.13
C VAL A 31 8.63 0.57 5.14
N ILE A 32 7.94 -0.32 5.86
CA ILE A 32 8.17 -1.76 5.81
C ILE A 32 7.73 -2.26 4.44
N LYS A 33 8.61 -3.02 3.77
CA LYS A 33 8.34 -3.62 2.46
C LYS A 33 8.50 -5.13 2.50
N GLY A 34 7.80 -5.80 1.60
CA GLY A 34 7.93 -7.23 1.33
C GLY A 34 7.32 -7.57 -0.03
N ASN A 35 7.37 -8.83 -0.42
CA ASN A 35 6.84 -9.28 -1.71
C ASN A 35 5.80 -10.40 -1.55
N VAL A 36 5.04 -10.61 -2.61
CA VAL A 36 4.08 -11.70 -2.73
C VAL A 36 4.64 -12.72 -3.72
N ALA A 37 4.70 -13.98 -3.30
CA ALA A 37 5.11 -15.11 -4.13
C ALA A 37 3.91 -16.02 -4.42
N ILE A 38 3.79 -16.47 -5.67
CA ILE A 38 2.68 -17.27 -6.19
C ILE A 38 3.27 -18.53 -6.85
N ILE A 39 2.67 -19.69 -6.56
CA ILE A 39 2.89 -20.94 -7.27
C ILE A 39 1.54 -21.32 -7.89
N LYS A 40 1.46 -21.33 -9.22
CA LYS A 40 0.23 -21.63 -9.96
C LYS A 40 0.35 -22.97 -10.67
N HIS A 41 -0.52 -23.90 -10.28
CA HIS A 41 -0.67 -25.20 -10.92
C HIS A 41 -2.13 -25.35 -11.40
N THR A 42 -2.34 -26.29 -12.32
CA THR A 42 -3.65 -26.70 -12.82
C THR A 42 -3.71 -28.21 -12.94
N ASP A 43 -4.90 -28.77 -12.75
CA ASP A 43 -5.22 -30.18 -12.91
C ASP A 43 -6.50 -30.27 -13.74
N ASP A 44 -6.54 -31.20 -14.70
CA ASP A 44 -7.72 -31.50 -15.52
C ASP A 44 -8.75 -32.34 -14.76
N GLY A 45 -8.40 -32.81 -13.55
CA GLY A 45 -9.25 -33.60 -12.67
C GLY A 45 -9.32 -35.08 -13.05
N GLU A 46 -8.71 -35.49 -14.16
CA GLU A 46 -8.68 -36.89 -14.59
C GLU A 46 -7.53 -37.65 -13.93
N THR A 47 -6.37 -37.00 -13.77
CA THR A 47 -5.14 -37.67 -13.35
C THR A 47 -4.68 -37.31 -11.94
N LYS A 48 -5.20 -36.23 -11.34
CA LYS A 48 -4.70 -35.63 -10.10
C LYS A 48 -3.24 -35.13 -10.19
N ILE A 49 -2.74 -34.95 -11.40
CA ILE A 49 -1.38 -34.46 -11.65
C ILE A 49 -1.45 -32.94 -11.78
N GLU A 50 -0.99 -32.25 -10.74
CA GLU A 50 -0.84 -30.80 -10.74
C GLU A 50 0.28 -30.38 -11.70
N THR A 51 -0.09 -29.75 -12.81
CA THR A 51 0.85 -29.27 -13.83
C THR A 51 1.14 -27.78 -13.59
N PRO A 52 2.41 -27.37 -13.47
CA PRO A 52 2.75 -25.96 -13.32
C PRO A 52 2.30 -25.12 -14.51
N GLU A 53 1.65 -23.98 -14.24
CA GLU A 53 1.04 -23.14 -15.27
C GLU A 53 2.00 -22.03 -15.72
N LYS A 54 2.98 -22.39 -16.56
CA LYS A 54 3.87 -21.41 -17.19
C LYS A 54 3.08 -20.37 -17.99
N GLY A 55 3.42 -19.10 -17.80
CA GLY A 55 2.83 -17.99 -18.53
C GLY A 55 1.54 -17.43 -17.93
N ALA A 56 0.99 -18.03 -16.87
CA ALA A 56 -0.11 -17.42 -16.12
C ALA A 56 0.31 -16.03 -15.64
N SER A 57 -0.50 -15.01 -15.90
CA SER A 57 -0.20 -13.63 -15.56
C SER A 57 -1.15 -13.10 -14.51
N PHE A 58 -0.62 -12.28 -13.61
CA PHE A 58 -1.37 -11.71 -12.49
C PHE A 58 -1.10 -10.22 -12.35
N GLU A 59 -2.13 -9.48 -12.00
CA GLU A 59 -2.06 -8.13 -11.47
C GLU A 59 -2.21 -8.17 -9.95
N ILE A 60 -1.27 -7.58 -9.25
CA ILE A 60 -1.29 -7.46 -7.79
C ILE A 60 -1.33 -5.99 -7.45
N TYR A 61 -2.28 -5.56 -6.61
CA TYR A 61 -2.44 -4.14 -6.26
C TYR A 61 -3.07 -3.96 -4.88
N LEU A 62 -2.75 -2.84 -4.23
CA LEU A 62 -3.29 -2.53 -2.90
C LEU A 62 -4.83 -2.45 -2.95
N LYS A 63 -5.49 -3.21 -2.08
CA LYS A 63 -6.95 -3.37 -2.09
C LYS A 63 -7.70 -2.04 -1.92
N SER A 64 -7.14 -1.11 -1.15
CA SER A 64 -7.71 0.23 -0.95
C SER A 64 -7.71 1.09 -2.21
N ALA A 65 -6.87 0.80 -3.21
CA ALA A 65 -6.89 1.49 -4.49
C ALA A 65 -8.07 1.09 -5.38
N GLY A 66 -8.71 -0.06 -5.11
CA GLY A 66 -9.90 -0.56 -5.82
C GLY A 66 -9.63 -1.17 -7.19
N SER A 67 -8.57 -0.77 -7.91
CA SER A 67 -8.14 -1.36 -9.18
C SER A 67 -6.64 -1.24 -9.39
N TYR A 68 -6.08 -2.05 -10.29
CA TYR A 68 -4.67 -1.99 -10.65
C TYR A 68 -4.27 -0.60 -11.18
N ASP A 69 -5.05 -0.06 -12.11
CA ASP A 69 -4.74 1.24 -12.72
C ASP A 69 -4.79 2.41 -11.73
N ALA A 70 -5.68 2.35 -10.73
CA ALA A 70 -5.79 3.35 -9.69
C ALA A 70 -4.69 3.25 -8.60
N ALA A 71 -4.05 2.09 -8.46
CA ALA A 71 -3.00 1.89 -7.47
C ALA A 71 -1.72 2.66 -7.83
N ASN A 72 -0.99 3.11 -6.82
CA ASN A 72 0.34 3.67 -7.02
C ASN A 72 1.25 2.62 -7.64
N LYS A 73 2.19 3.03 -8.50
CA LYS A 73 3.21 2.14 -9.09
C LYS A 73 4.01 1.40 -8.04
N ASP A 74 4.25 1.97 -6.86
CA ASP A 74 4.96 1.31 -5.77
C ASP A 74 4.10 0.27 -5.02
N GLU A 75 2.78 0.33 -5.19
CA GLU A 75 1.77 -0.48 -4.52
C GLU A 75 1.08 -1.45 -5.49
N ARG A 76 1.69 -1.68 -6.65
CA ARG A 76 1.20 -2.64 -7.66
C ARG A 76 2.33 -3.29 -8.42
N ASP A 77 2.05 -4.48 -8.95
CA ASP A 77 2.94 -5.18 -9.85
C ASP A 77 2.20 -6.14 -10.79
N THR A 78 2.82 -6.44 -11.93
CA THR A 78 2.36 -7.47 -12.86
C THR A 78 3.41 -8.55 -12.93
N ILE A 79 3.01 -9.79 -12.69
CA ILE A 79 3.92 -10.94 -12.72
C ILE A 79 3.45 -11.97 -13.75
N VAL A 80 4.41 -12.73 -14.28
CA VAL A 80 4.18 -13.85 -15.19
C VAL A 80 4.88 -15.07 -14.61
N CYS A 81 4.16 -16.18 -14.48
CA CYS A 81 4.68 -17.41 -13.93
C CYS A 81 5.72 -18.07 -14.86
N ASP A 82 6.80 -18.57 -14.26
CA ASP A 82 7.87 -19.28 -14.95
C ASP A 82 7.54 -20.76 -15.24
N GLU A 83 8.54 -21.55 -15.65
CA GLU A 83 8.39 -22.98 -15.98
C GLU A 83 7.93 -23.85 -14.82
N ASN A 84 8.11 -23.38 -13.59
CA ASN A 84 7.67 -24.04 -12.37
C ASN A 84 6.34 -23.46 -11.85
N GLY A 85 5.65 -22.65 -12.65
CA GLY A 85 4.43 -21.97 -12.23
C GLY A 85 4.70 -20.87 -11.19
N PHE A 86 5.95 -20.46 -11.00
CA PHE A 86 6.34 -19.51 -9.96
C PHE A 86 6.34 -18.08 -10.48
N GLY A 87 5.75 -17.16 -9.72
CA GLY A 87 5.83 -15.73 -9.95
C GLY A 87 6.02 -14.98 -8.62
N GLN A 88 6.74 -13.86 -8.65
CA GLN A 88 6.98 -13.04 -7.46
C GLN A 88 6.96 -11.57 -7.81
N THR A 89 6.32 -10.76 -6.97
CA THR A 89 6.33 -9.30 -7.12
C THR A 89 7.67 -8.72 -6.71
N LYS A 90 7.94 -7.49 -7.13
CA LYS A 90 8.91 -6.63 -6.44
C LYS A 90 8.51 -6.41 -4.98
N ASP A 91 9.42 -5.81 -4.22
CA ASP A 91 9.11 -5.34 -2.86
C ASP A 91 8.12 -4.16 -2.90
N MET A 92 6.99 -4.33 -2.25
CA MET A 92 5.90 -3.36 -2.14
C MET A 92 5.67 -3.01 -0.67
N PRO A 93 5.08 -1.83 -0.35
CA PRO A 93 4.74 -1.44 1.01
C PRO A 93 3.84 -2.48 1.70
N TYR A 94 3.97 -2.60 3.02
CA TYR A 94 3.05 -3.42 3.80
C TYR A 94 1.58 -2.99 3.59
N GLY A 95 0.70 -3.95 3.34
CA GLY A 95 -0.70 -3.67 3.07
C GLY A 95 -1.49 -4.93 2.72
N ILE A 96 -2.79 -4.75 2.48
CA ILE A 96 -3.68 -5.82 1.99
C ILE A 96 -3.78 -5.66 0.48
N TYR A 97 -3.41 -6.69 -0.27
CA TYR A 97 -3.39 -6.69 -1.72
C TYR A 97 -4.48 -7.58 -2.31
N THR A 98 -4.96 -7.19 -3.48
CA THR A 98 -5.72 -8.05 -4.39
C THR A 98 -4.72 -8.73 -5.33
N VAL A 99 -4.95 -10.01 -5.62
CA VAL A 99 -4.23 -10.78 -6.64
C VAL A 99 -5.27 -11.20 -7.68
N HIS A 100 -5.17 -10.66 -8.90
CA HIS A 100 -6.12 -10.87 -9.98
C HIS A 100 -5.44 -11.57 -11.14
N GLN A 101 -5.92 -12.75 -11.54
CA GLN A 101 -5.38 -13.47 -12.69
C GLN A 101 -5.88 -12.83 -13.99
N THR A 102 -4.97 -12.35 -14.83
CA THR A 102 -5.30 -11.68 -16.11
C THR A 102 -5.13 -12.58 -17.33
N SER A 103 -4.35 -13.66 -17.20
CA SER A 103 -4.22 -14.68 -18.23
C SER A 103 -3.88 -16.05 -17.63
N GLY A 104 -4.23 -17.09 -18.37
CA GLY A 104 -3.91 -18.49 -18.06
C GLY A 104 -3.91 -19.32 -19.34
N TRP A 105 -3.80 -20.63 -19.20
CA TRP A 105 -3.96 -21.56 -20.32
C TRP A 105 -5.35 -21.48 -20.94
N GLU A 106 -5.43 -21.81 -22.23
CA GLU A 106 -6.70 -21.80 -22.96
C GLU A 106 -7.70 -22.75 -22.30
N GLY A 107 -8.88 -22.23 -21.93
CA GLY A 107 -9.90 -22.99 -21.20
C GLY A 107 -9.83 -22.88 -19.67
N SER A 108 -8.77 -22.28 -19.10
CA SER A 108 -8.70 -22.01 -17.67
C SER A 108 -9.65 -20.87 -17.26
N PRO A 109 -10.46 -21.05 -16.19
CA PRO A 109 -11.25 -19.96 -15.64
C PRO A 109 -10.35 -18.87 -15.04
N LEU A 110 -10.66 -17.61 -15.34
CA LEU A 110 -10.04 -16.46 -14.68
C LEU A 110 -10.78 -16.21 -13.36
N PHE A 111 -10.03 -16.10 -12.27
CA PHE A 111 -10.57 -15.84 -10.93
C PHE A 111 -10.33 -14.37 -10.54
N LEU A 112 -11.40 -13.74 -10.03
CA LEU A 112 -11.45 -12.36 -9.53
C LEU A 112 -11.03 -12.26 -8.06
#